data_AF-A0A3P5WY94-F1
#
_entry.id   AF-A0A3P5WY94-F1
#
_cell.length_a   1.000
_cell.length_b   1.000
_cell.length_c   1.000
_cell.angle_alpha   90.00
_cell.angle_beta   90.00
_cell.angle_gamma   90.00
#
_symmetry.space_group_name_H-M   'P 1'
#
loop_
_entity.id
_entity.type
_entity.pdbx_description
1 polymer ?
#
loop_
_entity_poly.entity_id
_entity_poly.type
_entity_poly.pdbx_seq_one_letter_code
_entity_poly.pdbx_strand_id
1 'polypeptide(L)'
;MKSSLSCGTSPIVGLRFSIHPMADNFVEIIKGALSKADTSNVWMHTDDVSTVMRGKEIHVFDTAKAIVLHAAATGAHVAFNGTFSIGCPGDTTGDSYLEKEDVLVNEPNVKDYRQYVSSQFGLYPMNNPDYMAIIYKEVERAKECGVFNESMHYASGLHGDIHDVFAFLEETFMHARSEQNKHLVMTVNMSINSPSHKGGS
;
A
#
# COMPACT_ATOMS: atom_id res chain seq x y z
N MET A 1 -25.19 11.68 20.03
CA MET A 1 -23.79 11.73 20.50
C MET A 1 -22.97 12.42 19.42
N LYS A 2 -22.34 13.56 19.72
CA LYS A 2 -21.42 14.22 18.78
C LYS A 2 -20.10 13.47 18.83
N SER A 3 -19.77 12.75 17.76
CA SER A 3 -18.43 12.20 17.54
C SER A 3 -17.45 13.38 17.54
N SER A 4 -16.49 13.39 18.48
CA SER A 4 -15.43 14.38 18.53
C SER A 4 -14.47 14.12 17.35
N LEU A 5 -14.68 14.85 16.26
CA LEU A 5 -13.79 14.86 15.10
C LEU A 5 -12.39 15.29 15.57
N SER A 6 -11.44 14.36 15.68
CA SER A 6 -10.04 14.71 15.91
C SER A 6 -9.45 15.20 14.59
N CYS A 7 -9.07 16.47 14.54
CA CYS A 7 -8.46 17.03 13.35
C CYS A 7 -7.01 16.52 13.23
N GLY A 8 -6.75 15.61 12.29
CA GLY A 8 -5.39 15.35 11.79
C GLY A 8 -4.40 14.65 12.75
N THR A 9 -4.84 14.13 13.89
CA THR A 9 -3.96 13.50 14.90
C THR A 9 -4.06 11.98 14.96
N SER A 10 -4.95 11.35 14.18
CA SER A 10 -5.10 9.90 14.18
C SER A 10 -3.81 9.23 13.69
N PRO A 11 -3.16 8.35 14.49
CA PRO A 11 -2.02 7.55 14.03
C PRO A 11 -2.46 6.35 13.19
N ILE A 12 -3.76 6.15 12.98
CA ILE A 12 -4.30 5.03 12.22
C ILE A 12 -3.91 5.21 10.77
N VAL A 13 -3.19 4.22 10.22
CA VAL A 13 -3.02 4.08 8.79
C VAL A 13 -4.19 3.29 8.25
N GLY A 14 -4.77 3.78 7.17
CA GLY A 14 -5.74 3.07 6.35
C GLY A 14 -5.17 2.76 4.99
N LEU A 15 -5.51 1.60 4.44
CA LEU A 15 -5.33 1.27 3.04
C LEU A 15 -6.67 0.79 2.49
N ARG A 16 -7.22 1.48 1.50
CA ARG A 16 -8.33 0.99 0.69
C ARG A 16 -7.77 0.49 -0.64
N PHE A 17 -8.07 -0.74 -1.01
CA PHE A 17 -7.49 -1.38 -2.19
C PHE A 17 -8.44 -2.34 -2.89
N SER A 18 -8.12 -2.62 -4.14
CA SER A 18 -8.76 -3.64 -4.96
C SER A 18 -7.68 -4.51 -5.61
N ILE A 19 -8.00 -5.80 -5.77
CA ILE A 19 -7.17 -6.77 -6.49
C ILE A 19 -7.93 -7.16 -7.75
N HIS A 20 -7.26 -7.07 -8.90
CA HIS A 20 -7.83 -7.37 -10.21
C HIS A 20 -7.02 -8.51 -10.85
N PRO A 21 -7.38 -9.78 -10.60
CA PRO A 21 -6.83 -10.89 -11.35
C PRO A 21 -7.42 -10.91 -12.77
N MET A 22 -6.57 -10.94 -13.78
CA MET A 22 -6.94 -11.11 -15.18
C MET A 22 -7.10 -12.61 -15.49
N ALA A 23 -8.05 -13.27 -14.82
CA ALA A 23 -8.31 -14.70 -14.94
C ALA A 23 -9.78 -15.06 -14.62
N ASP A 24 -10.32 -16.11 -15.26
CA ASP A 24 -11.72 -16.54 -15.06
C ASP A 24 -12.01 -16.97 -13.61
N ASN A 25 -11.00 -17.50 -12.90
CA ASN A 25 -11.09 -17.87 -11.50
C ASN A 25 -10.73 -16.72 -10.54
N PHE A 26 -10.95 -15.46 -10.94
CA PHE A 26 -10.60 -14.26 -10.14
C PHE A 26 -11.17 -14.30 -8.72
N VAL A 27 -12.38 -14.84 -8.52
CA VAL A 27 -13.01 -14.96 -7.19
C VAL A 27 -12.16 -15.81 -6.25
N GLU A 28 -11.62 -16.93 -6.75
CA GLU A 28 -10.77 -17.83 -5.97
C GLU A 28 -9.42 -17.19 -5.65
N ILE A 29 -8.84 -16.46 -6.61
CA ILE A 29 -7.57 -15.74 -6.41
C ILE A 29 -7.72 -14.66 -5.34
N ILE A 30 -8.76 -13.82 -5.44
CA ILE A 30 -9.02 -12.74 -4.47
C ILE A 30 -9.25 -13.32 -3.07
N LYS A 31 -10.19 -14.28 -2.95
CA LYS A 31 -10.50 -14.88 -1.64
C LYS A 31 -9.31 -15.63 -1.06
N GLY A 32 -8.57 -16.36 -1.89
CA GLY A 32 -7.38 -17.11 -1.49
C GLY A 32 -6.25 -16.20 -1.00
N ALA A 33 -6.02 -15.06 -1.67
CA ALA A 33 -5.02 -14.08 -1.23
C ALA A 33 -5.38 -13.47 0.13
N LEU A 34 -6.65 -13.06 0.30
CA LEU A 34 -7.15 -12.49 1.56
C LEU A 34 -7.13 -13.50 2.71
N SER A 35 -7.47 -14.77 2.45
CA SER A 35 -7.53 -15.80 3.50
C SER A 35 -6.17 -16.33 3.94
N LYS A 36 -5.15 -16.26 3.06
CA LYS A 36 -3.80 -16.75 3.36
C LYS A 36 -2.96 -15.74 4.13
N ALA A 37 -3.20 -14.45 3.92
CA ALA A 37 -2.56 -13.41 4.72
C ALA A 37 -3.08 -13.46 6.16
N ASP A 38 -2.17 -13.37 7.13
CA ASP A 38 -2.52 -13.15 8.52
C ASP A 38 -2.99 -11.71 8.69
N THR A 39 -4.28 -11.55 8.95
CA THR A 39 -4.96 -10.26 9.11
C THR A 39 -5.25 -9.93 10.58
N SER A 40 -4.70 -10.70 11.52
CA SER A 40 -5.00 -10.58 12.96
C SER A 40 -4.57 -9.24 13.58
N ASN A 41 -3.69 -8.49 12.92
CA ASN A 41 -3.16 -7.21 13.37
C ASN A 41 -3.78 -5.99 12.66
N VAL A 42 -4.74 -6.19 11.76
CA VAL A 42 -5.48 -5.12 11.09
C VAL A 42 -6.99 -5.34 11.19
N TRP A 43 -7.75 -4.25 11.32
CA TRP A 43 -9.18 -4.31 11.09
C TRP A 43 -9.44 -4.28 9.58
N MET A 44 -10.41 -5.05 9.10
CA MET A 44 -10.75 -5.11 7.66
C MET A 44 -12.25 -5.08 7.42
N HIS A 45 -12.63 -4.48 6.29
CA HIS A 45 -13.98 -4.52 5.75
C HIS A 45 -13.94 -4.57 4.22
N THR A 46 -14.73 -5.46 3.63
CA THR A 46 -14.80 -5.65 2.17
C THR A 46 -16.21 -5.35 1.69
N ASP A 47 -16.30 -4.51 0.67
CA ASP A 47 -17.51 -4.21 -0.08
C ASP A 47 -17.37 -4.75 -1.52
N ASP A 48 -18.33 -4.44 -2.40
CA ASP A 48 -18.36 -4.90 -3.78
C ASP A 48 -17.34 -4.21 -4.70
N VAL A 49 -16.68 -3.14 -4.22
CA VAL A 49 -15.69 -2.37 -4.97
C VAL A 49 -14.27 -2.67 -4.49
N SER A 50 -14.08 -2.76 -3.17
CA SER A 50 -12.77 -2.72 -2.54
C SER A 50 -12.75 -3.36 -1.16
N THR A 51 -11.55 -3.50 -0.62
CA THR A 51 -11.31 -3.81 0.79
C THR A 51 -10.60 -2.65 1.44
N VAL A 52 -11.03 -2.25 2.63
CA VAL A 52 -10.29 -1.34 3.49
C VAL A 52 -9.66 -2.13 4.64
N MET A 53 -8.40 -1.83 4.93
CA MET A 53 -7.70 -2.28 6.13
C MET A 53 -7.23 -1.07 6.95
N ARG A 54 -7.24 -1.21 8.29
CA ARG A 54 -6.87 -0.15 9.23
C ARG A 54 -6.04 -0.70 10.38
N GLY A 55 -4.99 0.00 10.79
CA GLY A 55 -4.12 -0.40 11.89
C GLY A 55 -2.91 0.50 12.08
N LYS A 56 -1.86 -0.06 12.70
CA LYS A 56 -0.53 0.54 12.68
C LYS A 56 0.05 0.47 11.27
N GLU A 57 0.88 1.44 10.92
CA GLU A 57 1.58 1.50 9.63
C GLU A 57 2.27 0.16 9.30
N ILE A 58 3.19 -0.29 10.14
CA ILE A 58 3.87 -1.59 10.00
C ILE A 58 2.95 -2.78 9.70
N HIS A 59 1.76 -2.84 10.32
CA HIS A 59 0.82 -3.96 10.14
C HIS A 59 0.05 -3.84 8.84
N VAL A 60 -0.29 -2.62 8.42
CA VAL A 60 -0.99 -2.36 7.16
C VAL A 60 -0.07 -2.69 5.98
N PHE A 61 1.19 -2.27 6.02
CA PHE A 61 2.16 -2.58 4.96
C PHE A 61 2.54 -4.07 4.92
N ASP A 62 2.74 -4.71 6.08
CA ASP A 62 2.97 -6.17 6.17
C ASP A 62 1.83 -6.98 5.54
N THR A 63 0.59 -6.67 5.96
CA THR A 63 -0.60 -7.38 5.47
C THR A 63 -0.82 -7.14 3.97
N ALA A 64 -0.66 -5.90 3.51
CA ALA A 64 -0.81 -5.56 2.09
C ALA A 64 0.21 -6.31 1.22
N LYS A 65 1.49 -6.33 1.62
CA LYS A 65 2.55 -7.06 0.92
C LYS A 65 2.25 -8.55 0.85
N ALA A 66 1.82 -9.15 1.97
CA ALA A 66 1.45 -10.56 2.04
C ALA A 66 0.29 -10.93 1.11
N ILE A 67 -0.76 -10.11 1.08
CA ILE A 67 -1.90 -10.29 0.18
C ILE A 67 -1.44 -10.28 -1.29
N VAL A 68 -0.61 -9.30 -1.67
CA VAL A 68 -0.08 -9.21 -3.04
C VAL A 68 0.78 -10.43 -3.37
N LEU A 69 1.66 -10.87 -2.46
CA LEU A 69 2.49 -12.07 -2.63
C LEU A 69 1.66 -13.34 -2.79
N HIS A 70 0.58 -13.51 -2.02
CA HIS A 70 -0.31 -14.67 -2.16
C HIS A 70 -1.10 -14.65 -3.46
N ALA A 71 -1.52 -13.48 -3.94
CA ALA A 71 -2.11 -13.34 -5.27
C ALA A 71 -1.08 -13.65 -6.37
N ALA A 72 0.14 -13.15 -6.22
CA ALA A 72 1.26 -13.38 -7.14
C ALA A 72 1.61 -14.86 -7.30
N ALA A 73 1.62 -15.60 -6.19
CA ALA A 73 1.95 -17.03 -6.13
C ALA A 73 0.99 -17.92 -6.94
N THR A 74 -0.17 -17.41 -7.34
CA THR A 74 -1.09 -18.12 -8.25
C THR A 74 -0.58 -18.18 -9.70
N GLY A 75 0.40 -17.33 -10.05
CA GLY A 75 0.91 -17.18 -11.41
C GLY A 75 0.02 -16.35 -12.35
N ALA A 76 -1.17 -15.95 -11.91
CA ALA A 76 -2.05 -15.08 -12.69
C ALA A 76 -1.48 -13.66 -12.81
N HIS A 77 -1.78 -12.98 -13.92
CA HIS A 77 -1.56 -11.53 -14.04
C HIS A 77 -2.55 -10.83 -13.11
N VAL A 78 -2.02 -10.05 -12.17
CA VAL A 78 -2.81 -9.34 -11.16
C VAL A 78 -2.42 -7.88 -11.17
N ALA A 79 -3.42 -6.98 -11.14
CA ALA A 79 -3.22 -5.60 -10.76
C ALA A 79 -3.70 -5.38 -9.31
N PHE A 80 -2.86 -4.76 -8.49
CA PHE A 80 -3.22 -4.26 -7.16
C PHE A 80 -3.29 -2.74 -7.23
N ASN A 81 -4.45 -2.18 -6.88
CA ASN A 81 -4.65 -0.73 -6.87
C ASN A 81 -5.14 -0.29 -5.50
N GLY A 82 -4.40 0.59 -4.84
CA GLY A 82 -4.63 0.97 -3.45
C GLY A 82 -4.43 2.46 -3.19
N THR A 83 -5.00 2.93 -2.09
CA THR A 83 -4.82 4.27 -1.54
C THR A 83 -4.55 4.17 -0.05
N PHE A 84 -3.32 4.50 0.34
CA PHE A 84 -2.93 4.69 1.73
C PHE A 84 -3.36 6.08 2.19
N SER A 85 -3.82 6.18 3.44
CA SER A 85 -4.19 7.44 4.08
C SER A 85 -3.87 7.41 5.57
N ILE A 86 -3.43 8.55 6.10
CA ILE A 86 -3.23 8.78 7.53
C ILE A 86 -3.55 10.23 7.87
N GLY A 87 -4.08 10.48 9.07
CA GLY A 87 -4.32 11.84 9.55
C GLY A 87 -5.47 12.55 8.85
N CYS A 88 -6.44 11.84 8.28
CA CYS A 88 -7.62 12.45 7.67
C CYS A 88 -8.43 13.24 8.72
N PRO A 89 -8.82 14.50 8.47
CA PRO A 89 -9.70 15.25 9.35
C PRO A 89 -11.06 14.57 9.50
N GLY A 90 -11.43 14.24 10.74
CA GLY A 90 -12.68 13.55 11.02
C GLY A 90 -12.60 12.02 10.97
N ASP A 91 -11.39 11.48 10.93
CA ASP A 91 -11.17 10.07 11.16
C ASP A 91 -11.72 9.63 12.53
N THR A 92 -12.25 8.41 12.58
CA THR A 92 -12.82 7.82 13.79
C THR A 92 -11.73 7.07 14.55
N THR A 93 -11.75 7.13 15.89
CA THR A 93 -10.84 6.34 16.72
C THR A 93 -11.19 4.84 16.78
N GLY A 94 -12.36 4.45 16.27
CA GLY A 94 -12.81 3.06 16.17
C GLY A 94 -12.20 2.31 14.98
N ASP A 95 -12.56 1.03 14.84
CA ASP A 95 -12.20 0.19 13.68
C ASP A 95 -10.68 0.12 13.43
N SER A 96 -9.90 -0.04 14.50
CA SER A 96 -8.45 -0.18 14.43
C SER A 96 -7.90 -1.07 15.54
N TYR A 97 -6.76 -1.71 15.27
CA TYR A 97 -6.03 -2.54 16.23
C TYR A 97 -4.70 -1.88 16.61
N LEU A 98 -4.77 -0.67 17.18
CA LEU A 98 -3.59 0.09 17.61
C LEU A 98 -2.87 -0.50 18.84
N GLU A 99 -3.53 -1.38 19.60
CA GLU A 99 -2.98 -2.00 20.81
C GLU A 99 -2.12 -3.24 20.52
N LYS A 100 -1.96 -3.63 19.26
CA LYS A 100 -1.16 -4.80 18.86
C LYS A 100 0.33 -4.53 19.03
N GLU A 101 1.09 -5.52 19.46
CA GLU A 101 2.55 -5.44 19.51
C GLU A 101 3.14 -5.21 18.11
N ASP A 102 4.31 -4.57 18.04
CA ASP A 102 4.99 -4.25 16.78
C ASP A 102 5.67 -5.48 16.18
N VAL A 103 4.86 -6.42 15.70
CA VAL A 103 5.29 -7.71 15.13
C VAL A 103 4.71 -7.86 13.73
N LEU A 104 5.60 -8.06 12.75
CA LEU A 104 5.24 -8.39 11.37
C LEU A 104 4.83 -9.86 11.31
N VAL A 105 3.53 -10.14 11.34
CA VAL A 105 3.00 -11.51 11.44
C VAL A 105 3.07 -12.27 10.12
N ASN A 106 3.12 -11.57 8.98
CA ASN A 106 3.24 -12.20 7.67
C ASN A 106 4.70 -12.37 7.23
N GLU A 107 5.58 -11.42 7.57
CA GLU A 107 6.99 -11.39 7.14
C GLU A 107 7.71 -12.75 7.26
N PRO A 108 7.63 -13.52 8.37
CA PRO A 108 8.26 -14.83 8.47
C PRO A 108 7.82 -15.84 7.41
N ASN A 109 6.59 -15.73 6.92
CA ASN A 109 6.00 -16.64 5.95
C ASN A 109 6.23 -16.20 4.49
N VAL A 110 6.56 -14.93 4.25
CA VAL A 110 6.61 -14.37 2.89
C VAL A 110 7.95 -13.76 2.49
N LYS A 111 8.89 -13.59 3.43
CA LYS A 111 10.22 -12.99 3.18
C LYS A 111 11.05 -13.65 2.08
N ASP A 112 10.87 -14.96 1.88
CA ASP A 112 11.64 -15.73 0.90
C ASP A 112 10.99 -15.75 -0.49
N TYR A 113 9.75 -15.24 -0.63
CA TYR A 113 9.07 -15.14 -1.92
C TYR A 113 9.52 -13.88 -2.66
N ARG A 114 10.35 -14.09 -3.68
CA ARG A 114 10.74 -13.02 -4.61
C ARG A 114 9.71 -12.88 -5.71
N GLN A 115 9.34 -11.65 -6.00
CA GLN A 115 8.35 -11.33 -7.03
C GLN A 115 8.70 -9.98 -7.65
N TYR A 116 9.02 -9.99 -8.94
CA TYR A 116 9.17 -8.75 -9.70
C TYR A 116 7.81 -8.07 -9.87
N VAL A 117 7.77 -6.77 -9.61
CA VAL A 117 6.61 -5.91 -9.81
C VAL A 117 6.98 -4.65 -10.58
N SER A 118 6.03 -4.13 -11.33
CA SER A 118 6.07 -2.77 -11.89
C SER A 118 4.96 -1.99 -11.22
N SER A 119 5.26 -0.80 -10.71
CA SER A 119 4.32 -0.01 -9.93
C SER A 119 4.34 1.46 -10.34
N GLN A 120 3.25 2.15 -10.09
CA GLN A 120 3.11 3.59 -10.23
C GLN A 120 2.54 4.10 -8.92
N PHE A 121 3.11 5.15 -8.36
CA PHE A 121 2.59 5.77 -7.15
C PHE A 121 2.42 7.27 -7.30
N GLY A 122 1.44 7.81 -6.59
CA GLY A 122 1.18 9.25 -6.47
C GLY A 122 1.12 9.64 -5.01
N LEU A 123 1.79 10.74 -4.65
CA LEU A 123 1.90 11.20 -3.27
C LEU A 123 1.20 12.56 -3.11
N TYR A 124 0.33 12.65 -2.11
CA TYR A 124 -0.54 13.82 -1.88
C TYR A 124 -0.40 14.32 -0.44
N PRO A 125 0.66 15.09 -0.12
CA PRO A 125 0.77 15.82 1.14
C PRO A 125 -0.34 16.89 1.21
N MET A 126 -1.40 16.61 1.96
CA MET A 126 -2.60 17.44 1.94
C MET A 126 -2.37 18.74 2.71
N ASN A 127 -2.91 19.84 2.18
CA ASN A 127 -2.78 21.19 2.76
C ASN A 127 -1.32 21.68 2.94
N ASN A 128 -0.37 21.07 2.21
CA ASN A 128 1.03 21.45 2.30
C ASN A 128 1.43 22.33 1.09
N PRO A 129 1.80 23.62 1.27
CA PRO A 129 2.21 24.48 0.16
C PRO A 129 3.51 24.00 -0.51
N ASP A 130 4.36 23.27 0.22
CA ASP A 130 5.64 22.76 -0.25
C ASP A 130 5.56 21.30 -0.75
N TYR A 131 4.35 20.80 -1.06
CA TYR A 131 4.12 19.41 -1.40
C TYR A 131 4.99 18.90 -2.56
N MET A 132 5.29 19.76 -3.55
CA MET A 132 6.16 19.40 -4.68
C MET A 132 7.59 19.10 -4.24
N ALA A 133 8.15 19.85 -3.28
CA ALA A 133 9.49 19.61 -2.78
C ALA A 133 9.57 18.26 -2.03
N ILE A 134 8.50 17.89 -1.32
CA ILE A 134 8.38 16.58 -0.67
C ILE A 134 8.34 15.48 -1.73
N ILE A 135 7.52 15.62 -2.77
CA ILE A 135 7.44 14.63 -3.86
C ILE A 135 8.80 14.43 -4.52
N TYR A 136 9.51 15.50 -4.89
CA TYR A 136 10.83 15.39 -5.52
C TYR A 136 11.85 14.70 -4.63
N LYS A 137 11.85 14.99 -3.33
CA LYS A 137 12.73 14.32 -2.37
C LYS A 137 12.51 12.81 -2.35
N GLU A 138 11.25 12.37 -2.34
CA GLU A 138 10.93 10.94 -2.32
C GLU A 138 11.20 10.26 -3.67
N VAL A 139 11.13 10.99 -4.78
CA VAL A 139 11.62 10.50 -6.09
C VAL A 139 13.14 10.29 -6.10
N GLU A 140 13.93 11.20 -5.52
CA GLU A 140 15.37 10.97 -5.40
C GLU A 140 15.69 9.76 -4.50
N ARG A 141 14.95 9.61 -3.39
CA ARG A 141 15.06 8.40 -2.54
C ARG A 141 14.78 7.12 -3.33
N ALA A 142 13.76 7.11 -4.20
CA ALA A 142 13.45 5.94 -5.04
C ALA A 142 14.65 5.53 -5.91
N LYS A 143 15.43 6.51 -6.40
CA LYS A 143 16.66 6.25 -7.18
C LYS A 143 17.78 5.72 -6.29
N GLU A 144 17.94 6.28 -5.09
CA GLU A 144 18.93 5.80 -4.11
C GLU A 144 18.66 4.36 -3.68
N CYS A 145 17.39 4.00 -3.49
CA CYS A 145 16.93 2.64 -3.20
C CYS A 145 17.01 1.69 -4.41
N GLY A 146 17.29 2.20 -5.62
CA GLY A 146 17.39 1.39 -6.83
C GLY A 146 16.05 0.85 -7.36
N VAL A 147 14.92 1.41 -6.94
CA VAL A 147 13.57 0.98 -7.34
C VAL A 147 12.90 1.94 -8.32
N PHE A 148 13.49 3.11 -8.60
CA PHE A 148 12.95 4.07 -9.55
C PHE A 148 13.04 3.56 -11.00
N ASN A 149 11.93 3.63 -11.73
CA ASN A 149 11.88 3.33 -13.16
C ASN A 149 11.91 4.62 -14.01
N GLU A 150 10.81 5.38 -13.97
CA GLU A 150 10.61 6.55 -14.80
C GLU A 150 9.61 7.54 -14.18
N SER A 151 9.66 8.79 -14.60
CA SER A 151 8.61 9.78 -14.29
C SER A 151 7.58 9.79 -15.42
N MET A 152 6.31 9.86 -15.06
CA MET A 152 5.20 9.90 -16.01
C MET A 152 4.19 10.97 -15.62
N HIS A 153 3.23 11.25 -16.50
CA HIS A 153 2.17 12.19 -16.15
C HIS A 153 1.41 11.67 -14.92
N TYR A 154 1.40 12.49 -13.87
CA TYR A 154 0.63 12.31 -12.63
C TYR A 154 1.12 11.19 -11.68
N ALA A 155 2.25 10.54 -11.95
CA ALA A 155 2.81 9.49 -11.10
C ALA A 155 4.33 9.33 -11.26
N SER A 156 4.93 8.59 -10.34
CA SER A 156 6.31 8.09 -10.46
C SER A 156 6.29 6.56 -10.57
N GLY A 157 7.06 6.04 -11.53
CA GLY A 157 7.19 4.62 -11.79
C GLY A 157 8.25 3.98 -10.90
N LEU A 158 7.91 2.82 -10.34
CA LEU A 158 8.79 1.96 -9.56
C LEU A 158 8.86 0.57 -10.19
N HIS A 159 9.96 -0.14 -9.97
CA HIS A 159 10.09 -1.53 -10.35
C HIS A 159 11.11 -2.24 -9.45
N GLY A 160 11.05 -3.58 -9.44
CA GLY A 160 12.01 -4.39 -8.70
C GLY A 160 11.33 -5.52 -7.96
N ASP A 161 12.04 -6.08 -7.00
CA ASP A 161 11.46 -7.08 -6.10
C ASP A 161 10.42 -6.41 -5.17
N ILE A 162 9.32 -7.10 -4.93
CA ILE A 162 8.20 -6.58 -4.15
C ILE A 162 8.61 -6.13 -2.75
N HIS A 163 9.60 -6.78 -2.13
CA HIS A 163 10.07 -6.42 -0.80
C HIS A 163 10.73 -5.03 -0.79
N ASP A 164 11.57 -4.75 -1.79
CA ASP A 164 12.25 -3.45 -1.93
C ASP A 164 11.26 -2.34 -2.29
N VAL A 165 10.29 -2.63 -3.17
CA VAL A 165 9.25 -1.68 -3.57
C VAL A 165 8.32 -1.33 -2.40
N PHE A 166 7.89 -2.31 -1.61
CA PHE A 166 7.07 -2.04 -0.42
C PHE A 166 7.84 -1.32 0.67
N ALA A 167 9.12 -1.66 0.90
CA ALA A 167 9.96 -0.94 1.86
C ALA A 167 10.10 0.54 1.49
N PHE A 168 10.34 0.84 0.21
CA PHE A 168 10.35 2.22 -0.29
C PHE A 168 9.00 2.93 -0.07
N LEU A 169 7.88 2.29 -0.44
CA LEU A 169 6.55 2.88 -0.28
C LEU A 169 6.23 3.20 1.19
N GLU A 170 6.57 2.29 2.10
CA GLU A 170 6.39 2.46 3.56
C GLU A 170 7.22 3.62 4.09
N GLU A 171 8.53 3.63 3.80
CA GLU A 171 9.42 4.72 4.18
C GLU A 171 8.94 6.07 3.64
N THR A 172 8.58 6.15 2.36
CA THR A 172 8.06 7.38 1.74
C THR A 172 6.78 7.84 2.41
N PHE A 173 5.86 6.93 2.74
CA PHE A 173 4.61 7.28 3.41
C PHE A 173 4.84 7.87 4.80
N MET A 174 5.90 7.46 5.50
CA MET A 174 6.25 8.02 6.79
C MET A 174 7.06 9.31 6.69
N HIS A 175 8.03 9.38 5.78
CA HIS A 175 8.90 10.55 5.59
C HIS A 175 8.19 11.76 4.98
N ALA A 176 7.17 11.53 4.14
CA ALA A 176 6.43 12.60 3.47
C ALA A 176 5.48 13.39 4.39
N ARG A 177 5.35 12.97 5.65
CA ARG A 177 4.53 13.64 6.66
C ARG A 177 5.31 14.78 7.31
N SER A 178 4.64 15.90 7.57
CA SER A 178 5.18 16.96 8.41
C SER A 178 4.31 17.17 9.64
N GLU A 179 4.91 17.70 10.71
CA GLU A 179 4.15 18.03 11.94
C GLU A 179 3.07 19.08 11.68
N GLN A 180 3.28 19.98 10.72
CA GLN A 180 2.35 21.02 10.35
C GLN A 180 1.22 20.50 9.46
N ASN A 181 1.50 19.53 8.58
CA ASN A 181 0.54 18.97 7.63
C ASN A 181 0.53 17.44 7.74
N LYS A 182 -0.28 16.95 8.69
CA LYS A 182 -0.29 15.54 9.12
C LYS A 182 -1.08 14.60 8.20
N HIS A 183 -1.98 15.16 7.37
CA HIS A 183 -2.80 14.39 6.46
C HIS A 183 -2.01 14.06 5.19
N LEU A 184 -1.78 12.77 4.96
CA LEU A 184 -1.10 12.28 3.78
C LEU A 184 -1.97 11.22 3.10
N VAL A 185 -2.01 11.27 1.78
CA VAL A 185 -2.58 10.23 0.93
C VAL A 185 -1.52 9.76 -0.07
N MET A 186 -1.45 8.46 -0.32
CA MET A 186 -0.58 7.89 -1.35
C MET A 186 -1.33 6.83 -2.14
N THR A 187 -1.43 7.00 -3.46
CA THR A 187 -1.99 5.99 -4.36
C THR A 187 -0.88 5.06 -4.83
N VAL A 188 -1.21 3.79 -5.03
CA VAL A 188 -0.30 2.77 -5.58
C VAL A 188 -1.07 1.94 -6.58
N ASN A 189 -0.52 1.76 -7.77
CA ASN A 189 -1.01 0.87 -8.80
C ASN A 189 0.12 -0.06 -9.23
N MET A 190 0.00 -1.34 -8.92
CA MET A 190 1.05 -2.33 -9.07
C MET A 190 0.59 -3.46 -9.99
N SER A 191 1.40 -3.79 -10.98
CA SER A 191 1.19 -4.90 -11.91
C SER A 191 2.15 -6.04 -11.59
N ILE A 192 1.58 -7.24 -11.39
CA ILE A 192 2.27 -8.46 -11.02
C ILE A 192 2.03 -9.52 -12.09
N ASN A 193 3.07 -10.22 -12.53
CA ASN A 193 2.99 -11.26 -13.58
C ASN A 193 2.42 -10.77 -14.93
N SER A 194 2.65 -9.50 -15.29
CA SER A 194 2.22 -8.98 -16.59
C SER A 194 2.80 -9.81 -17.75
N PRO A 195 1.99 -10.22 -18.74
CA PRO A 195 2.49 -10.91 -19.94
C PRO A 195 3.51 -10.09 -20.73
N SER A 196 3.39 -8.76 -20.70
CA SER A 196 4.30 -7.86 -21.43
C SER A 196 5.74 -7.89 -20.90
N HIS A 197 5.95 -8.24 -19.62
CA HIS A 197 7.31 -8.32 -19.05
C HIS A 197 8.10 -9.53 -19.59
N LYS A 198 7.43 -10.55 -20.13
CA LYS A 198 8.08 -11.72 -20.73
C LYS A 198 8.39 -11.54 -22.22
N GLY A 199 8.25 -10.33 -22.77
CA GLY A 199 8.53 -10.03 -24.18
C GLY A 199 7.39 -10.39 -25.15
N GLY A 200 6.15 -10.48 -24.66
CA GLY A 200 4.98 -10.79 -25.49
C GLY A 200 4.38 -9.57 -26.18
N SER A 201 4.90 -9.24 -27.36
CA SER A 201 4.18 -8.56 -28.45
C SER A 201 4.59 -9.20 -29.76
#